data_AF-A0A527GDI7-F1
#
_entry.id   AF-A0A527GDI7-F1
#
_cell.length_a   1.000
_cell.length_b   1.000
_cell.length_c   1.000
_cell.angle_alpha   90.00
_cell.angle_beta   90.00
_cell.angle_gamma   90.00
#
_symmetry.space_group_name_H-M   'P 1'
#
loop_
_entity.id
_entity.type
_entity.pdbx_description
1 polymer ?
#
loop_
_entity_poly.entity_id
_entity_poly.type
_entity_poly.pdbx_seq_one_letter_code
_entity_poly.pdbx_strand_id
1 'polypeptide(L)' 'NQAVSAARAGVRAAMIGAVGDDDFGRALLANLNRAVVDHRFVRVAAGAGSGMSVAIFDAGGDYGAVIVSGSNLT' A
#
# COMPACT_ATOMS: atom_id res chain seq x y z
N ASN A 1 1.53 -5.48 2.78
CA ASN A 1 1.30 -6.90 3.19
C ASN A 1 2.37 -7.39 4.16
N GLN A 2 3.61 -7.62 3.73
CA GLN A 2 4.63 -8.26 4.60
C GLN A 2 4.96 -7.47 5.87
N ALA A 3 5.10 -6.14 5.78
CA ALA A 3 5.35 -5.31 6.96
C ALA A 3 4.23 -5.44 8.02
N VAL A 4 2.96 -5.49 7.58
CA VAL A 4 1.81 -5.68 8.46
C VAL A 4 1.82 -7.07 9.09
N SER A 5 2.13 -8.12 8.31
CA SER A 5 2.22 -9.48 8.83
C SER A 5 3.36 -9.62 9.86
N ALA A 6 4.52 -9.04 9.58
CA ALA A 6 5.66 -9.03 10.50
C ALA A 6 5.33 -8.30 11.81
N ALA A 7 4.71 -7.12 11.72
CA ALA A 7 4.28 -6.36 12.90
C ALA A 7 3.25 -7.13 13.75
N ARG A 8 2.29 -7.81 13.11
CA ARG A 8 1.33 -8.69 13.81
C ARG A 8 1.99 -9.90 14.49
N ALA A 9 3.11 -10.37 13.97
CA ALA A 9 3.93 -11.42 14.59
C ALA A 9 4.84 -10.88 15.71
N GLY A 10 4.74 -9.60 16.08
CA GLY A 10 5.56 -8.97 17.12
C GLY A 10 6.94 -8.51 16.64
N VAL A 11 7.24 -8.57 15.34
CA VAL A 11 8.50 -8.12 14.76
C VAL A 11 8.39 -6.67 14.32
N ARG A 12 9.37 -5.83 14.68
CA ARG A 12 9.41 -4.44 14.21
C ARG A 12 9.55 -4.40 12.69
N ALA A 13 8.64 -3.70 12.02
CA ALA A 13 8.63 -3.55 10.57
C ALA A 13 8.40 -2.09 10.18
N ALA A 14 8.98 -1.70 9.04
CA ALA A 14 8.78 -0.40 8.42
C ALA A 14 8.30 -0.58 6.98
N MET A 15 7.62 0.43 6.45
CA MET A 15 7.23 0.51 5.04
C MET A 15 7.89 1.73 4.39
N ILE A 16 8.47 1.52 3.22
CA ILE A 16 9.04 2.58 2.36
C ILE A 16 8.24 2.60 1.07
N GLY A 17 7.82 3.78 0.61
CA GLY A 17 7.04 3.92 -0.62
C GLY A 17 6.39 5.30 -0.76
N ALA A 18 5.40 5.42 -1.64
CA ALA A 18 4.65 6.66 -1.81
C ALA A 18 3.15 6.38 -1.95
N VAL A 19 2.33 7.25 -1.35
CA VAL A 19 0.88 7.33 -1.56
C VAL A 19 0.52 8.69 -2.13
N GLY A 20 -0.63 8.81 -2.79
CA GLY A 20 -1.18 10.09 -3.20
C GLY A 20 -1.78 10.86 -2.02
N ASP A 21 -1.95 12.17 -2.20
CA ASP A 21 -2.73 13.01 -1.27
C ASP A 21 -4.24 12.85 -1.55
N ASP A 22 -4.74 11.64 -1.34
CA ASP A 22 -6.14 11.27 -1.57
C ASP A 22 -6.68 10.39 -0.43
N ASP A 23 -7.98 10.10 -0.46
CA ASP A 23 -8.64 9.29 0.57
C ASP A 23 -8.08 7.87 0.64
N PHE A 24 -7.65 7.33 -0.50
CA PHE A 24 -7.04 6.00 -0.55
C PHE A 24 -5.68 5.98 0.15
N GLY A 25 -4.84 7.00 -0.08
CA GLY A 25 -3.57 7.19 0.59
C GLY A 25 -3.73 7.36 2.09
N ARG A 26 -4.72 8.17 2.52
CA ARG A 26 -5.09 8.30 3.94
C ARG A 26 -5.50 6.95 4.56
N ALA A 27 -6.32 6.16 3.84
CA ALA A 27 -6.72 4.83 4.30
C ALA A 27 -5.54 3.85 4.40
N LEU A 28 -4.60 3.88 3.44
CA LEU A 28 -3.40 3.06 3.44
C LEU A 28 -2.50 3.40 4.64
N LEU A 29 -2.24 4.70 4.88
CA LEU A 29 -1.45 5.16 6.03
C LEU A 29 -2.13 4.80 7.36
N ALA A 30 -3.44 5.00 7.49
CA ALA A 30 -4.20 4.60 8.67
C ALA A 30 -4.11 3.08 8.92
N ASN A 31 -4.10 2.27 7.85
CA ASN A 31 -3.94 0.83 7.98
C ASN A 31 -2.53 0.44 8.48
N LEU A 32 -1.47 1.09 7.98
CA LEU A 32 -0.11 0.89 8.48
C LEU A 32 0.01 1.28 9.96
N ASN A 33 -0.57 2.42 10.33
CA ASN A 33 -0.57 2.91 11.71
C ASN A 33 -1.29 1.94 12.67
N ARG A 34 -2.49 1.46 12.32
CA ARG A 34 -3.22 0.45 13.11
C ARG A 34 -2.46 -0.87 13.24
N ALA A 35 -1.67 -1.23 12.23
CA ALA A 35 -0.83 -2.42 12.25
C ALA A 35 0.50 -2.23 12.97
N VAL A 36 0.77 -1.03 13.53
CA VAL A 36 2.03 -0.69 14.22
C VAL A 36 3.25 -0.86 13.30
N VAL A 37 3.08 -0.54 12.01
CA VAL A 37 4.17 -0.48 11.03
C VAL A 37 4.72 0.94 10.97
N ASP A 38 6.05 1.08 11.07
CA ASP A 38 6.70 2.39 10.90
C ASP A 38 6.57 2.86 9.45
N HIS A 39 5.70 3.84 9.23
CA HIS A 39 5.42 4.42 7.92
C HIS A 39 6.09 5.79 7.69
N ARG A 40 7.04 6.21 8.54
CA ARG A 40 7.70 7.53 8.38
C ARG A 40 8.46 7.69 7.06
N PHE A 41 8.74 6.59 6.38
CA PHE A 41 9.38 6.54 5.08
C PHE A 41 8.38 6.38 3.91
N VAL A 42 7.08 6.50 4.19
CA VAL A 42 6.05 6.60 3.16
C VAL A 42 5.81 8.07 2.86
N ARG A 43 6.16 8.51 1.64
CA ARG A 43 5.92 9.87 1.19
C ARG A 43 4.46 10.05 0.76
N VAL A 44 3.87 11.19 1.10
CA VAL A 44 2.61 11.65 0.50
C VAL A 44 2.95 12.55 -0.69
N ALA A 45 2.60 12.11 -1.89
CA ALA A 45 2.88 12.81 -3.14
C ALA A 45 1.73 13.76 -3.49
N ALA A 46 2.00 15.08 -3.40
CA ALA A 46 1.03 16.11 -3.76
C ALA A 46 0.70 16.07 -5.26
N GLY A 47 -0.59 16.17 -5.61
CA GLY A 47 -1.05 16.19 -6.99
C GLY A 47 -1.03 14.85 -7.73
N ALA A 48 -0.61 13.76 -7.07
CA ALA A 48 -0.66 12.40 -7.60
C ALA A 48 -1.73 11.57 -6.88
N GLY A 49 -2.40 10.68 -7.60
CA GLY A 49 -3.28 9.67 -7.01
C GLY A 49 -2.48 8.48 -6.48
N SER A 50 -2.98 7.84 -5.42
CA SER A 50 -2.39 6.62 -4.87
C SER A 50 -2.40 5.48 -5.88
N GLY A 51 -1.32 4.70 -5.92
CA GLY A 51 -1.25 3.51 -6.76
C GLY A 51 -2.22 2.41 -6.33
N MET A 52 -2.70 1.62 -7.28
CA MET A 52 -3.65 0.52 -7.06
C MET A 52 -3.25 -0.70 -7.88
N SER A 53 -3.51 -1.90 -7.36
CA SER A 53 -3.49 -3.14 -8.12
C SER A 53 -4.83 -3.86 -7.96
N VAL A 54 -5.48 -4.18 -9.07
CA VAL A 54 -6.72 -4.95 -9.09
C VAL A 54 -6.40 -6.37 -9.46
N ALA A 55 -6.57 -7.29 -8.50
CA ALA A 55 -6.47 -8.72 -8.73
C ALA A 55 -7.73 -9.22 -9.44
N ILE A 56 -7.56 -9.97 -10.52
CA ILE A 56 -8.62 -10.54 -11.34
C ILE A 56 -8.41 -12.05 -11.36
N PHE A 57 -9.48 -12.80 -11.10
CA PHE A 57 -9.48 -14.25 -11.21
C PHE A 57 -10.56 -14.67 -12.20
N ASP A 58 -10.25 -15.67 -13.01
CA ASP A 58 -11.27 -16.31 -13.84
C ASP A 58 -11.87 -17.54 -13.13
N ALA A 59 -12.85 -18.18 -13.78
CA ALA A 59 -13.50 -19.36 -13.24
C ALA A 59 -12.59 -20.61 -13.22
N GLY A 60 -11.49 -20.61 -13.96
CA GLY A 60 -10.47 -21.67 -13.98
C GLY A 60 -9.47 -21.56 -12.83
N GLY A 61 -9.44 -20.41 -12.15
CA GLY A 61 -8.50 -20.13 -11.06
C GLY A 61 -7.23 -19.40 -11.52
N ASP A 62 -7.17 -18.96 -12.77
CA ASP A 62 -6.05 -18.18 -13.27
C ASP A 62 -6.03 -16.79 -12.65
N TYR A 63 -4.83 -16.29 -12.36
CA TYR A 63 -4.61 -14.98 -11.74
C TYR A 63 -4.06 -13.97 -12.74
N GLY A 64 -4.69 -12.79 -12.78
CA GLY A 64 -4.18 -11.61 -13.45
C GLY A 64 -4.23 -10.37 -12.56
N ALA A 65 -3.50 -9.32 -12.93
CA ALA A 65 -3.58 -8.04 -12.25
C ALA A 65 -3.44 -6.86 -13.21
N VAL A 66 -4.20 -5.81 -12.95
CA VAL A 66 -4.02 -4.49 -13.57
C VAL A 66 -3.43 -3.55 -12.54
N ILE A 67 -2.32 -2.91 -12.89
CA ILE A 67 -1.58 -2.03 -11.99
C ILE A 67 -1.67 -0.59 -12.48
N VAL A 68 -2.09 0.30 -11.59
CA VAL A 68 -2.00 1.75 -11.74
C VAL A 68 -0.92 2.25 -10.79
N SER A 69 0.23 2.68 -11.31
CA SER A 69 1.38 3.00 -10.47
C SER A 69 1.17 4.26 -9.60
N GLY A 70 0.37 5.22 -10.06
CA GLY A 70 0.03 6.44 -9.33
C GLY A 70 1.27 7.18 -8.79
N SER A 71 1.21 7.53 -7.50
CA SER A 71 2.26 8.19 -6.72
C SER A 71 3.64 7.51 -6.73
N ASN A 72 3.75 6.26 -7.19
CA ASN A 72 5.03 5.56 -7.28
C ASN A 72 5.87 5.94 -8.51
N LEU A 73 5.34 6.75 -9.44
CA LEU A 73 6.10 7.25 -10.61
C LEU A 73 6.64 8.68 -10.44
N THR A 74 6.46 9.28 -9.27
CA THR A 74 6.77 10.68 -8.95
C THR A 74 7.59 10.76 -7.69
#